data_AF-A0A4Y2NXI6-F1
#
_entry.id   AF-A0A4Y2NXI6-F1
#
_cell.length_a   1.000
_cell.length_b   1.000
_cell.length_c   1.000
_cell.angle_alpha   90.00
_cell.angle_beta   90.00
_cell.angle_gamma   90.00
#
_symmetry.space_group_name_H-M   'P 1'
#
loop_
_entity.id
_entity.type
_entity.pdbx_description
1 polymer ?
#
loop_
_entity_poly.entity_id
_entity_poly.type
_entity_poly.pdbx_seq_one_letter_code
_entity_poly.pdbx_strand_id
1 'polypeptide(L)'
;MCITKSFEDEFQTFFKYELAPYPLSHFYAIGMRKTQKSAIYDCFQCINVEIDNTNTTYIIDGGYLLHHVVWDREEIFDAVFEKYVHYVHRHFDHNGIIVFDGYSNYTKNTKVAEQHRRTTKISSSSDVLFDRFMTVPTNQQQFPANTHTKSRFISMLSEKLKTADIFVKQANNDADVLII
;
A
#
# COMPACT_ATOMS: atom_id res chain seq x y z
N MET A 1 -0.75 1.76 -13.53
CA MET A 1 -1.26 1.52 -14.90
C MET A 1 -2.51 2.36 -15.02
N CYS A 2 -2.40 3.57 -15.57
CA CYS A 2 -3.57 4.36 -15.93
C CYS A 2 -3.90 3.96 -17.38
N ILE A 3 -5.03 3.30 -17.59
CA ILE A 3 -5.53 3.04 -18.95
C ILE A 3 -6.50 4.16 -19.23
N THR A 4 -6.08 5.14 -20.00
CA THR A 4 -6.97 6.21 -20.43
C THR A 4 -7.95 5.66 -21.48
N LYS A 5 -9.19 6.13 -21.44
CA LYS A 5 -10.30 5.70 -22.33
C LYS A 5 -10.03 5.88 -23.84
N SER A 6 -8.93 6.53 -24.18
CA SER A 6 -8.45 6.79 -25.53
C SER A 6 -7.88 5.57 -26.26
N PHE A 7 -7.62 4.45 -25.56
CA PHE A 7 -6.95 3.28 -26.12
C PHE A 7 -7.85 2.04 -26.28
N GLU A 8 -9.17 2.20 -26.19
CA GLU A 8 -10.14 1.09 -26.24
C GLU A 8 -10.13 0.36 -27.60
N ASP A 9 -9.86 1.10 -28.69
CA ASP A 9 -9.77 0.54 -30.04
C ASP A 9 -8.49 -0.28 -30.28
N GLU A 10 -7.44 -0.08 -29.47
CA GLU A 10 -6.16 -0.80 -29.58
C GLU A 10 -6.16 -2.12 -28.79
N PHE A 11 -7.20 -2.37 -27.99
CA PHE A 11 -7.28 -3.49 -27.05
C PHE A 11 -7.16 -4.85 -27.75
N GLN A 12 -7.78 -5.00 -28.93
CA GLN A 12 -7.70 -6.23 -29.73
C GLN A 12 -6.29 -6.52 -30.26
N THR A 13 -5.47 -5.49 -30.45
CA THR A 13 -4.11 -5.65 -30.98
C THR A 13 -3.17 -6.21 -29.91
N PHE A 14 -3.38 -5.87 -28.64
CA PHE A 14 -2.56 -6.40 -27.54
C PHE A 14 -2.73 -7.92 -27.35
N PHE A 15 -3.94 -8.46 -27.58
CA PHE A 15 -4.19 -9.90 -27.51
C PHE A 15 -3.53 -10.71 -28.64
N LYS A 16 -3.04 -10.09 -29.72
CA LYS A 16 -2.26 -10.79 -30.76
C LYS A 16 -0.89 -11.28 -30.26
N TYR A 17 -0.38 -10.72 -29.17
CA TYR A 17 0.92 -11.08 -28.60
C TYR A 17 0.83 -12.19 -27.54
N GLU A 18 -0.37 -12.71 -27.26
CA GLU A 18 -0.56 -13.82 -26.33
C GLU A 18 -0.16 -15.15 -27.00
N LEU A 19 1.13 -15.48 -26.92
CA LEU A 19 1.75 -16.64 -27.59
C LEU A 19 1.67 -17.95 -26.80
N ALA A 20 0.90 -18.01 -25.71
CA ALA A 20 0.81 -19.20 -24.87
C ALA A 20 -0.38 -20.09 -25.30
N PRO A 21 -0.16 -21.28 -25.87
CA PRO A 21 -1.26 -22.21 -26.22
C PRO A 21 -2.04 -22.69 -24.98
N TYR A 22 -1.42 -22.63 -23.80
CA TYR A 22 -2.06 -22.79 -22.50
C TYR A 22 -1.39 -21.89 -21.47
N PRO A 23 -2.14 -21.16 -20.63
CA PRO A 23 -1.54 -20.37 -19.56
C PRO A 23 -0.81 -21.30 -18.59
N LEU A 24 0.41 -20.92 -18.19
CA LEU A 24 1.14 -21.63 -17.14
C LEU A 24 0.25 -21.73 -15.89
N SER A 25 0.14 -22.93 -15.32
CA SER A 25 -0.64 -23.15 -14.10
C SER A 25 -0.24 -22.12 -13.06
N HIS A 26 -1.25 -21.45 -12.49
CA HIS A 26 -1.08 -20.51 -11.38
C HIS A 26 -0.49 -21.19 -10.13
N PHE A 27 -0.42 -22.53 -10.12
CA PHE A 27 0.09 -23.34 -9.03
C PHE A 27 1.37 -24.10 -9.45
N TYR A 28 2.23 -24.33 -8.47
CA TYR A 28 3.34 -25.29 -8.51
C TYR A 28 3.23 -26.21 -7.27
N ALA A 29 4.11 -27.21 -7.15
CA ALA A 29 4.04 -28.24 -6.10
C ALA A 29 3.99 -27.72 -4.65
N ILE A 30 4.37 -26.45 -4.42
CA ILE A 30 4.46 -25.83 -3.08
C ILE A 30 3.44 -24.69 -2.91
N GLY A 31 2.56 -24.44 -3.89
CA GLY A 31 1.48 -23.44 -3.78
C GLY A 31 1.34 -22.55 -5.02
N MET A 32 0.74 -21.37 -4.84
CA MET A 32 0.51 -20.42 -5.94
C MET A 32 1.83 -19.77 -6.38
N ARG A 33 2.09 -19.73 -7.70
CA ARG A 33 3.27 -19.07 -8.28
C ARG A 33 3.23 -17.58 -7.93
N LYS A 34 4.35 -17.06 -7.43
CA LYS A 34 4.52 -15.61 -7.21
C LYS A 34 4.55 -14.92 -8.58
N THR A 35 3.66 -13.96 -8.78
CA THR A 35 3.73 -13.06 -9.93
C THR A 35 4.86 -12.06 -9.72
N GLN A 36 5.79 -11.98 -10.68
CA GLN A 36 6.82 -10.95 -10.72
C GLN A 36 6.26 -9.70 -11.42
N LYS A 37 5.29 -9.05 -10.78
CA LYS A 37 4.65 -7.84 -11.33
C LYS A 37 5.69 -6.73 -11.61
N SER A 38 6.79 -6.69 -10.85
CA SER A 38 7.91 -5.79 -11.06
C SER A 38 8.67 -6.03 -12.37
N ALA A 39 8.84 -7.29 -12.79
CA ALA A 39 9.57 -7.62 -14.02
C ALA A 39 8.86 -7.13 -15.29
N ILE A 40 7.53 -6.93 -15.21
CA ILE A 40 6.75 -6.35 -16.30
C ILE A 40 7.07 -4.85 -16.47
N TYR A 41 7.51 -4.16 -15.40
CA TYR A 41 7.90 -2.76 -15.52
C TYR A 41 9.11 -2.55 -16.44
N ASP A 42 10.04 -3.50 -16.45
CA ASP A 42 11.22 -3.47 -17.33
C ASP A 42 10.84 -3.57 -18.81
N CYS A 43 9.63 -4.08 -19.12
CA CYS A 43 9.11 -4.18 -20.48
C CYS A 43 8.51 -2.87 -20.99
N PHE A 44 8.22 -1.88 -20.13
CA PHE A 44 7.63 -0.62 -20.56
C PHE A 44 8.70 0.42 -20.89
N GLN A 45 8.51 1.13 -22.00
CA GLN A 45 9.28 2.33 -22.28
C GLN A 45 8.70 3.49 -21.48
N CYS A 46 9.56 4.21 -20.76
CA CYS A 46 9.14 5.38 -20.01
C CYS A 46 8.76 6.49 -21.00
N ILE A 47 7.54 7.00 -20.90
CA ILE A 47 7.09 8.12 -21.71
C ILE A 47 7.06 9.34 -20.79
N ASN A 48 7.90 10.33 -21.09
CA ASN A 48 7.93 11.61 -20.39
C ASN A 48 6.91 12.54 -21.05
N VAL A 49 5.64 12.39 -20.69
CA VAL A 49 4.60 13.38 -21.03
C VAL A 49 4.50 14.37 -19.87
N GLU A 50 4.60 15.66 -20.15
CA GLU A 50 4.19 16.69 -19.18
C GLU A 50 2.67 16.63 -19.03
N ILE A 51 2.23 16.04 -17.92
CA ILE A 51 0.81 16.04 -17.54
C ILE A 51 0.57 17.34 -16.77
N ASP A 52 -0.35 18.16 -17.28
CA ASP A 52 -0.83 19.34 -16.56
C ASP A 52 -1.55 18.89 -15.28
N ASN A 53 -0.92 19.13 -14.14
CA ASN A 53 -1.40 18.70 -12.82
C ASN A 53 -2.07 19.84 -12.03
N THR A 54 -2.43 20.96 -12.68
CA THR A 54 -2.94 22.15 -12.02
C THR A 54 -4.24 21.95 -11.22
N ASN A 55 -4.97 20.85 -11.45
CA ASN A 55 -6.17 20.48 -10.67
C ASN A 55 -6.25 18.96 -10.41
N THR A 56 -5.11 18.34 -10.07
CA THR A 56 -5.04 16.89 -9.84
C THR A 56 -5.24 16.56 -8.36
N THR A 57 -6.13 15.62 -8.08
CA THR A 57 -6.29 14.96 -6.78
C THR A 57 -5.44 13.70 -6.75
N TYR A 58 -4.59 13.56 -5.75
CA TYR A 58 -3.72 12.40 -5.58
C TYR A 58 -4.39 11.37 -4.68
N ILE A 59 -4.59 10.15 -5.20
CA ILE A 59 -5.04 9.02 -4.37
C ILE A 59 -3.80 8.20 -4.00
N ILE A 60 -3.51 8.13 -2.71
CA ILE A 60 -2.29 7.51 -2.16
C ILE A 60 -2.68 6.20 -1.49
N ASP A 61 -2.06 5.10 -1.91
CA ASP A 61 -2.16 3.83 -1.18
C ASP A 61 -1.47 3.96 0.19
N GLY A 62 -2.22 3.70 1.25
CA GLY A 62 -1.71 3.72 2.62
C GLY A 62 -0.67 2.63 2.87
N GLY A 63 -0.74 1.50 2.17
CA GLY A 63 0.29 0.46 2.19
C GLY A 63 1.63 0.99 1.67
N TYR A 64 1.62 1.66 0.52
CA TYR A 64 2.79 2.36 -0.02
C TYR A 64 3.36 3.37 0.99
N LEU A 65 2.51 4.23 1.57
CA LEU A 65 2.95 5.28 2.49
C LEU A 65 3.66 4.70 3.73
N LEU A 66 3.11 3.63 4.33
CA LEU A 66 3.67 2.94 5.50
C LEU A 66 5.09 2.37 5.26
N HIS A 67 5.40 2.02 4.01
CA HIS A 67 6.71 1.49 3.64
C HIS A 67 7.70 2.58 3.21
N HIS A 68 7.21 3.74 2.76
CA HIS A 68 8.05 4.81 2.23
C HIS A 68 8.62 5.75 3.29
N VAL A 69 7.89 6.01 4.38
CA VAL A 69 8.37 6.89 5.44
C VAL A 69 9.31 6.13 6.36
N VAL A 70 10.57 6.54 6.43
CA VAL A 70 11.62 5.89 7.23
C VAL A 70 11.52 6.32 8.70
N TRP A 71 11.61 5.35 9.61
CA TRP A 71 11.60 5.59 11.07
C TRP A 71 13.04 5.60 11.60
N ASP A 72 13.42 6.64 12.34
CA ASP A 72 14.73 6.64 13.00
C ASP A 72 14.68 5.84 14.31
N ARG A 73 15.86 5.41 14.77
CA ARG A 73 15.97 4.68 16.04
C ARG A 73 15.66 5.61 17.21
N GLU A 74 14.95 5.08 18.20
CA GLU A 74 14.65 5.78 19.46
C GLU A 74 13.76 7.05 19.32
N GLU A 75 13.16 7.28 18.14
CA GLU A 75 12.13 8.30 18.00
C GLU A 75 10.83 7.90 18.67
N ILE A 76 10.06 8.89 19.13
CA ILE A 76 8.69 8.65 19.61
C ILE A 76 7.72 8.51 18.44
N PHE A 77 6.64 7.75 18.64
CA PHE A 77 5.61 7.57 17.61
C PHE A 77 5.01 8.88 17.10
N ASP A 78 4.84 9.88 17.96
CA ASP A 78 4.32 11.19 17.54
C ASP A 78 5.23 11.88 16.51
N ALA A 79 6.56 11.83 16.72
CA ALA A 79 7.55 12.35 15.77
C ALA A 79 7.52 11.57 14.45
N VAL A 80 7.34 10.26 14.53
CA VAL A 80 7.14 9.42 13.33
C VAL A 80 5.87 9.83 12.59
N PHE A 81 4.75 10.07 13.27
CA PHE A 81 3.51 10.52 12.63
C PHE A 81 3.67 11.90 11.98
N GLU A 82 4.44 12.81 12.58
CA GLU A 82 4.78 14.10 11.95
C GLU A 82 5.57 13.91 10.64
N LYS A 83 6.47 12.93 10.57
CA LYS A 83 7.16 12.61 9.31
C LYS A 83 6.20 12.19 8.20
N TYR A 84 5.15 11.44 8.54
CA TYR A 84 4.11 11.07 7.56
C TYR A 84 3.34 12.29 7.05
N VAL A 85 2.92 13.18 7.96
CA VAL A 85 2.24 14.43 7.61
C VAL A 85 3.13 15.29 6.72
N HIS A 86 4.39 15.49 7.11
CA HIS A 86 5.36 16.26 6.33
C HIS A 86 5.61 15.66 4.96
N TYR A 87 5.74 14.33 4.86
CA TYR A 87 5.90 13.64 3.58
C TYR A 87 4.73 13.90 2.64
N VAL A 88 3.50 13.78 3.16
CA VAL A 88 2.29 13.97 2.34
C VAL A 88 2.19 15.40 1.84
N HIS A 89 2.36 16.39 2.71
CA HIS A 89 2.34 17.79 2.29
C HIS A 89 3.45 18.15 1.31
N ARG A 90 4.66 17.61 1.50
CA ARG A 90 5.79 17.91 0.62
C ARG A 90 5.63 17.36 -0.79
N HIS A 91 4.96 16.22 -0.94
CA HIS A 91 4.87 15.50 -2.21
C HIS A 91 3.52 15.63 -2.92
N PHE A 92 2.45 15.95 -2.19
CA PHE A 92 1.08 15.96 -2.70
C PHE A 92 0.28 17.19 -2.26
N ASP A 93 0.94 18.17 -1.64
CA ASP A 93 0.36 19.41 -1.13
C ASP A 93 -0.88 19.17 -0.24
N HIS A 94 -2.01 19.75 -0.62
CA HIS A 94 -3.30 19.64 0.08
C HIS A 94 -4.31 18.78 -0.69
N ASN A 95 -3.92 18.24 -1.85
CA ASN A 95 -4.81 17.50 -2.74
C ASN A 95 -4.63 15.97 -2.60
N GLY A 96 -3.99 15.51 -1.54
CA GLY A 96 -3.78 14.10 -1.24
C GLY A 96 -4.93 13.47 -0.47
N ILE A 97 -5.46 12.35 -0.98
CA ILE A 97 -6.38 11.45 -0.29
C ILE A 97 -5.64 10.14 -0.02
N ILE A 98 -5.45 9.80 1.25
CA ILE A 98 -4.80 8.55 1.65
C ILE A 98 -5.86 7.48 1.87
N VAL A 99 -5.66 6.29 1.30
CA VAL A 99 -6.56 5.15 1.42
C VAL A 99 -5.85 4.01 2.12
N PHE A 100 -6.23 3.73 3.37
CA PHE A 100 -5.71 2.58 4.12
C PHE A 100 -6.54 1.31 3.91
N ASP A 101 -5.86 0.16 3.98
CA ASP A 101 -6.52 -1.15 4.05
C ASP A 101 -7.41 -1.30 5.29
N GLY A 102 -8.45 -2.11 5.12
CA GLY A 102 -9.34 -2.54 6.19
C GLY A 102 -8.95 -3.88 6.78
N TYR A 103 -9.09 -4.01 8.10
CA TYR A 103 -8.79 -5.23 8.85
C TYR A 103 -10.04 -5.83 9.51
N SER A 104 -11.23 -5.47 9.02
CA SER A 104 -12.50 -5.71 9.71
C SER A 104 -13.06 -7.13 9.57
N ASN A 105 -12.69 -7.90 8.54
CA ASN A 105 -13.27 -9.23 8.30
C ASN A 105 -12.27 -10.23 7.70
N TYR A 106 -11.65 -11.01 8.58
CA TYR A 106 -10.76 -12.13 8.21
C TYR A 106 -11.49 -13.30 7.52
N THR A 107 -12.82 -13.38 7.61
CA THR A 107 -13.59 -14.47 6.98
C THR A 107 -13.90 -14.24 5.48
N LYS A 108 -13.82 -12.99 4.99
CA LYS A 108 -14.15 -12.62 3.60
C LYS A 108 -12.99 -11.99 2.82
N ASN A 109 -11.80 -11.96 3.40
CA ASN A 109 -10.65 -11.32 2.78
C ASN A 109 -9.86 -12.33 1.92
N THR A 110 -9.81 -12.09 0.61
CA THR A 110 -9.06 -12.92 -0.36
C THR A 110 -7.56 -12.89 -0.13
N LYS A 111 -7.04 -11.90 0.61
CA LYS A 111 -5.62 -11.73 0.98
C LYS A 111 -5.22 -12.48 2.25
N VAL A 112 -6.13 -13.22 2.94
CA VAL A 112 -5.83 -13.91 4.21
C VAL A 112 -4.67 -14.91 4.08
N ALA A 113 -4.64 -15.70 3.01
CA ALA A 113 -3.56 -16.66 2.80
C ALA A 113 -2.18 -15.98 2.61
N GLU A 114 -2.13 -14.86 1.88
CA GLU A 114 -0.90 -14.09 1.70
C GLU A 114 -0.50 -13.32 2.97
N GLN A 115 -1.47 -12.81 3.74
CA GLN A 115 -1.24 -12.21 5.05
C GLN A 115 -0.65 -13.25 6.02
N HIS A 116 -1.28 -14.42 6.14
CA HIS A 116 -0.78 -15.52 6.97
C HIS A 116 0.63 -15.93 6.57
N ARG A 117 0.90 -16.09 5.26
CA ARG A 117 2.25 -16.38 4.75
C ARG A 117 3.29 -15.32 5.15
N ARG A 118 2.92 -14.04 5.18
CA ARG A 118 3.82 -12.94 5.61
C ARG A 118 4.05 -12.95 7.11
N THR A 119 2.99 -13.12 7.90
CA THR A 119 3.07 -13.16 9.36
C THR A 119 3.91 -14.34 9.84
N THR A 120 3.71 -15.54 9.27
CA THR A 120 4.46 -16.76 9.65
C THR A 120 5.97 -16.64 9.36
N LYS A 121 6.38 -15.80 8.40
CA LYS A 121 7.80 -15.54 8.10
C LYS A 121 8.46 -14.59 9.12
N ILE A 122 7.68 -13.81 9.87
CA ILE A 122 8.15 -12.72 10.73
C ILE A 122 7.96 -13.06 12.23
N SER A 123 7.34 -14.20 12.56
CA SER A 123 6.86 -14.58 13.90
C SER A 123 7.90 -14.56 15.02
N SER A 124 8.10 -13.37 15.61
CA SER A 124 8.56 -13.15 16.99
C SER A 124 8.16 -11.76 17.51
N SER A 125 6.99 -11.23 17.10
CA SER A 125 6.53 -9.91 17.56
C SER A 125 5.37 -10.07 18.55
N SER A 126 5.60 -9.72 19.81
CA SER A 126 4.58 -9.63 20.86
C SER A 126 3.54 -8.57 20.52
N ASP A 127 2.32 -8.70 21.04
CA ASP A 127 1.33 -7.61 21.03
C ASP A 127 1.88 -6.43 21.85
N VAL A 128 2.39 -5.41 21.17
CA VAL A 128 2.88 -4.19 21.84
C VAL A 128 1.73 -3.21 21.95
N LEU A 129 1.23 -3.01 23.18
CA LEU A 129 0.38 -1.89 23.50
C LEU A 129 1.26 -0.63 23.53
N PHE A 130 1.23 0.19 22.48
CA PHE A 130 2.07 1.40 22.39
C PHE A 130 1.25 2.69 22.44
N ASP A 131 1.83 3.75 22.97
CA ASP A 131 1.27 5.10 22.99
C ASP A 131 2.10 6.05 22.13
N ARG A 132 1.53 7.21 21.77
CA ARG A 132 2.16 8.25 20.93
C ARG A 132 3.48 8.77 21.51
N PHE A 133 3.65 8.72 22.83
CA PHE A 133 4.87 9.12 23.52
C PHE A 133 5.87 7.99 23.73
N MET A 134 5.56 6.76 23.30
CA MET A 134 6.50 5.64 23.39
C MET A 134 7.51 5.69 22.26
N THR A 135 8.72 5.21 22.54
CA THR A 135 9.78 5.08 21.54
C THR A 135 9.50 3.92 20.60
N VAL A 136 9.70 4.15 19.32
CA VAL A 136 9.53 3.17 18.26
C VAL A 136 10.60 2.08 18.40
N PRO A 137 10.20 0.79 18.47
CA PRO A 137 11.16 -0.30 18.45
C PRO A 137 11.86 -0.33 17.09
N THR A 138 13.16 -0.62 17.10
CA THR A 138 14.12 -0.43 16.00
C THR A 138 13.79 -1.09 14.66
N ASN A 139 12.73 -1.89 14.54
CA ASN A 139 12.40 -2.62 13.32
C ASN A 139 11.01 -2.26 12.74
N GLN A 140 10.99 -1.26 11.86
CA GLN A 140 9.82 -0.84 11.08
C GLN A 140 9.19 -1.98 10.25
N GLN A 141 9.96 -2.99 9.83
CA GLN A 141 9.39 -4.10 9.06
C GLN A 141 8.70 -5.15 9.94
N GLN A 142 9.15 -5.30 11.19
CA GLN A 142 8.57 -6.25 12.14
C GLN A 142 7.36 -5.66 12.87
N PHE A 143 7.36 -4.35 13.13
CA PHE A 143 6.31 -3.70 13.92
C PHE A 143 4.89 -3.80 13.31
N PRO A 144 4.65 -3.58 12.01
CA PRO A 144 3.34 -3.76 11.38
C PRO A 144 3.06 -5.21 10.96
N ALA A 145 3.90 -6.19 11.34
CA ALA A 145 3.66 -7.60 11.00
C ALA A 145 2.52 -8.23 11.83
N ASN A 146 2.22 -7.64 13.00
CA ASN A 146 1.09 -8.00 13.83
C ASN A 146 -0.14 -7.18 13.42
N THR A 147 -1.24 -7.87 13.07
CA THR A 147 -2.49 -7.25 12.61
C THR A 147 -3.09 -6.28 13.62
N HIS A 148 -3.02 -6.58 14.93
CA HIS A 148 -3.57 -5.72 15.99
C HIS A 148 -2.73 -4.45 16.15
N THR A 149 -1.41 -4.59 16.22
CA THR A 149 -0.48 -3.45 16.29
C THR A 149 -0.60 -2.56 15.05
N LYS A 150 -0.69 -3.17 13.86
CA LYS A 150 -0.86 -2.46 12.59
C LYS A 150 -2.17 -1.68 12.54
N SER A 151 -3.28 -2.30 12.96
CA SER A 151 -4.60 -1.64 12.96
C SER A 151 -4.60 -0.43 13.88
N ARG A 152 -4.01 -0.56 15.08
CA ARG A 152 -3.86 0.56 16.01
C ARG A 152 -2.97 1.67 15.46
N PHE A 153 -1.84 1.32 14.86
CA PHE A 153 -0.94 2.29 14.22
C PHE A 153 -1.65 3.08 13.12
N ILE A 154 -2.37 2.39 12.23
CA ILE A 154 -3.16 3.03 11.17
C ILE A 154 -4.22 3.96 11.76
N SER A 155 -4.90 3.55 12.83
CA SER A 155 -5.89 4.39 13.51
C SER A 155 -5.28 5.70 14.01
N MET A 156 -4.17 5.62 14.78
CA MET A 156 -3.51 6.79 15.35
C MET A 156 -2.91 7.70 14.26
N LEU A 157 -2.29 7.10 13.24
CA LEU A 157 -1.77 7.85 12.09
C LEU A 157 -2.90 8.54 11.32
N SER A 158 -4.04 7.87 11.12
CA SER A 158 -5.20 8.44 10.44
C SER A 158 -5.76 9.64 11.17
N GLU A 159 -5.81 9.60 12.50
CA GLU A 159 -6.22 10.76 13.31
C GLU A 159 -5.24 11.93 13.14
N LYS A 160 -3.93 11.67 13.22
CA LYS A 160 -2.90 12.70 13.04
C LYS A 160 -2.99 13.37 11.66
N LEU A 161 -3.14 12.58 10.61
CA LEU A 161 -3.30 13.06 9.23
C LEU A 161 -4.56 13.93 9.09
N LYS A 162 -5.69 13.49 9.65
CA LYS A 162 -6.94 14.28 9.63
C LYS A 162 -6.81 15.60 10.39
N THR A 163 -6.08 15.63 11.50
CA THR A 163 -5.79 16.89 12.23
C THR A 163 -4.94 17.85 11.41
N ALA A 164 -4.11 17.34 10.51
CA ALA A 164 -3.32 18.13 9.56
C ALA A 164 -4.09 18.47 8.26
N ASP A 165 -5.42 18.37 8.25
CA ASP A 165 -6.28 18.64 7.10
C ASP A 165 -6.01 17.73 5.88
N ILE A 166 -5.46 16.53 6.12
CA ILE A 166 -5.25 15.51 5.09
C ILE A 166 -6.46 14.57 5.06
N PHE A 167 -7.01 14.36 3.86
CA PHE A 167 -8.13 13.44 3.68
C PHE A 167 -7.67 11.98 3.82
N VAL A 168 -8.31 11.24 4.73
CA VAL A 168 -8.03 9.82 4.95
C VAL A 168 -9.31 9.01 4.81
N LYS A 169 -9.26 7.97 3.98
CA LYS A 169 -10.27 6.92 3.85
C LYS A 169 -9.70 5.58 4.32
N GLN A 170 -10.55 4.73 4.86
CA GLN A 170 -10.20 3.37 5.20
C GLN A 170 -11.15 2.42 4.48
N ALA A 171 -10.60 1.43 3.79
CA ALA A 171 -11.36 0.39 3.13
C ALA A 171 -11.95 -0.60 4.13
N ASN A 172 -12.95 -1.37 3.71
CA ASN A 172 -13.48 -2.47 4.52
C ASN A 172 -12.49 -3.64 4.61
N ASN A 173 -11.83 -3.93 3.47
CA ASN A 173 -10.83 -4.99 3.32
C ASN A 173 -9.63 -4.46 2.54
N ASP A 174 -9.77 -4.30 1.22
CA ASP A 174 -8.67 -3.97 0.33
C ASP A 174 -8.79 -2.52 -0.19
N ALA A 175 -7.74 -1.71 0.01
CA ALA A 175 -7.66 -0.35 -0.49
C ALA A 175 -7.74 -0.30 -2.02
N ASP A 176 -7.26 -1.36 -2.71
CA ASP A 176 -7.30 -1.48 -4.17
C ASP A 176 -8.74 -1.37 -4.73
N VAL A 177 -9.77 -1.67 -3.93
CA VAL A 177 -11.19 -1.57 -4.33
C VAL A 177 -11.71 -0.12 -4.29
N LEU A 178 -11.08 0.75 -3.51
CA LEU A 178 -11.47 2.17 -3.38
C LEU A 178 -10.65 3.09 -4.29
N ILE A 179 -9.52 2.62 -4.78
CA ILE A 179 -8.66 3.33 -5.73
C ILE A 179 -9.09 2.89 -7.15
N ILE A 180 -10.10 3.56 -7.72
CA ILE A 180 -10.61 3.31 -9.08
C ILE A 180 -10.41 4.56 -9.93
#